data_AF-A0A163AH61-F1
#
_entry.id   AF-A0A163AH61-F1
#
_cell.length_a   1.000
_cell.length_b   1.000
_cell.length_c   1.000
_cell.angle_alpha   90.00
_cell.angle_beta   90.00
_cell.angle_gamma   90.00
#
_symmetry.space_group_name_H-M   'P 1'
#
loop_
_entity.id
_entity.type
_entity.pdbx_description
1 polymer ?
#
loop_
_entity_poly.entity_id
_entity_poly.type
_entity_poly.pdbx_seq_one_letter_code
_entity_poly.pdbx_strand_id
1 'polypeptide(L)'
;MDNQTPLKEELKQKKVEYDELCGTSGVTEEEASKITKEYIKLLHDYNDIKDSATVLLGIYAANQEVTIAEAYEKFDVPSDD
;
A
#
# COMPACT_ATOMS: atom_id res chain seq x y z
N MET A 1 41.16 -17.43 4.25
CA MET A 1 40.37 -17.25 5.47
C MET A 1 38.92 -17.17 5.03
N ASP A 2 38.11 -18.13 5.45
CA ASP A 2 36.75 -18.32 4.95
C ASP A 2 35.82 -17.18 5.39
N ASN A 3 35.43 -16.32 4.45
CA ASN A 3 34.38 -15.30 4.61
C ASN A 3 32.98 -15.92 4.90
N GLN A 4 32.85 -17.24 4.97
CA GLN A 4 31.58 -17.92 5.24
C GLN A 4 31.18 -17.92 6.72
N THR A 5 32.13 -17.78 7.65
CA THR A 5 31.85 -17.82 9.10
C THR A 5 31.03 -16.62 9.59
N PRO A 6 31.36 -15.36 9.25
CA PRO A 6 30.57 -14.21 9.71
C PRO A 6 29.17 -14.17 9.08
N LEU A 7 29.03 -14.53 7.79
CA LEU A 7 27.72 -14.58 7.14
C LEU A 7 26.78 -15.61 7.79
N LYS A 8 27.30 -16.76 8.24
CA LYS A 8 26.48 -17.79 8.91
C LYS A 8 25.97 -17.31 10.27
N GLU A 9 26.78 -16.54 10.99
CA GLU A 9 26.41 -15.99 12.29
C GLU A 9 25.36 -14.88 12.15
N GLU A 10 25.50 -14.00 11.16
CA GLU A 10 24.48 -12.97 10.82
C GLU A 10 23.15 -13.60 10.39
N LEU A 11 23.19 -14.68 9.61
CA LEU A 11 21.99 -15.39 9.15
C LEU A 11 21.26 -16.06 10.33
N LYS A 12 22.01 -16.52 11.32
CA LYS A 12 21.47 -17.09 12.55
C LYS A 12 20.82 -16.00 13.41
N GLN A 13 21.46 -14.84 13.56
CA GLN A 13 20.90 -13.70 14.29
C GLN A 13 19.60 -13.20 13.65
N LYS A 14 19.60 -13.01 12.32
CA LYS A 14 18.38 -12.59 11.60
C LYS A 14 17.23 -13.58 11.71
N LYS A 15 17.52 -14.89 11.80
CA LYS A 15 16.49 -15.91 12.02
C LYS A 15 15.88 -15.83 13.42
N VAL A 16 16.71 -15.59 14.44
CA VAL A 16 16.21 -15.42 15.81
C VAL A 16 15.32 -14.18 15.91
N GLU A 17 15.76 -13.06 15.33
CA GLU A 17 14.96 -11.82 15.28
C GLU A 17 13.64 -12.02 14.51
N TYR A 18 13.67 -12.79 13.42
CA TYR A 18 12.48 -13.17 12.66
C TYR A 18 11.50 -14.01 13.47
N ASP A 19 11.99 -15.04 14.17
CA ASP A 19 11.17 -15.91 15.00
C ASP A 19 10.55 -15.14 16.19
N GLU A 20 11.28 -14.19 16.78
CA GLU A 20 10.79 -13.29 17.83
C GLU A 20 9.67 -12.34 17.33
N LEU A 21 9.82 -11.81 16.10
CA LEU A 21 8.81 -10.97 15.44
C LEU A 21 7.53 -11.75 15.09
N CYS A 22 7.67 -12.99 14.62
CA CYS A 22 6.51 -13.88 14.41
C CYS A 22 5.82 -14.23 15.74
N GLY A 23 6.59 -14.48 16.81
CA GLY A 23 6.05 -14.77 18.13
C GLY A 23 5.28 -13.61 18.79
N THR A 24 5.69 -12.37 18.55
CA THR A 24 5.03 -11.17 19.11
C THR A 24 3.81 -10.70 18.32
N SER A 25 3.82 -10.88 16.99
CA SER A 25 2.67 -10.53 16.14
C SER A 25 1.54 -11.55 16.25
N GLY A 26 1.83 -12.81 16.61
CA GLY A 26 0.84 -13.88 16.67
C GLY A 26 0.32 -14.30 15.29
N VAL A 27 1.02 -13.88 14.22
CA VAL A 27 0.68 -14.12 12.82
C VAL A 27 1.80 -14.95 12.19
N THR A 28 1.44 -16.00 11.47
CA THR A 28 2.41 -16.81 10.71
C THR A 28 2.98 -16.00 9.53
N GLU A 29 4.16 -16.40 9.01
CA GLU A 29 4.74 -15.80 7.81
C GLU A 29 3.76 -15.77 6.64
N GLU A 30 3.04 -16.87 6.42
CA GLU A 30 2.07 -17.02 5.35
C GLU A 30 0.90 -16.04 5.52
N GLU A 31 0.38 -15.90 6.73
CA GLU A 31 -0.69 -14.95 7.05
C GLU A 31 -0.21 -13.50 6.89
N ALA A 32 1.00 -13.16 7.35
CA ALA A 32 1.57 -11.83 7.19
C ALA A 32 1.79 -11.48 5.70
N SER A 33 2.29 -12.44 4.91
CA SER A 33 2.44 -12.30 3.46
C SER A 33 1.09 -12.11 2.77
N LYS A 34 0.07 -12.87 3.20
CA LYS A 34 -1.29 -12.77 2.67
C LYS A 34 -1.91 -11.40 2.97
N ILE A 35 -1.85 -10.95 4.23
CA ILE A 35 -2.36 -9.63 4.64
C ILE A 35 -1.69 -8.51 3.84
N THR A 36 -0.36 -8.59 3.69
CA THR A 36 0.39 -7.59 2.93
C THR A 36 -0.02 -7.58 1.45
N LYS A 37 -0.22 -8.75 0.83
CA LYS A 37 -0.69 -8.85 -0.55
C LYS A 37 -2.11 -8.30 -0.72
N GLU A 38 -3.01 -8.61 0.21
CA GLU A 38 -4.39 -8.08 0.20
C GLU A 38 -4.38 -6.55 0.38
N TYR A 39 -3.54 -6.04 1.27
CA TYR A 39 -3.37 -4.60 1.47
C TYR A 39 -2.83 -3.89 0.22
N ILE A 40 -1.77 -4.43 -0.40
CA ILE A 40 -1.20 -3.88 -1.65
C ILE A 40 -2.27 -3.87 -2.76
N LYS A 41 -3.03 -4.95 -2.88
CA LYS A 41 -4.12 -5.02 -3.86
C LYS A 41 -5.17 -3.95 -3.61
N LEU A 42 -5.62 -3.82 -2.36
CA LEU A 42 -6.61 -2.80 -1.99
C LEU A 42 -6.13 -1.38 -2.29
N LEU A 43 -4.84 -1.10 -2.06
CA LEU A 43 -4.24 0.18 -2.36
C LEU A 43 -4.23 0.47 -3.87
N HIS A 44 -3.88 -0.52 -4.69
CA HIS A 44 -3.93 -0.39 -6.15
C HIS A 44 -5.37 -0.19 -6.64
N ASP A 45 -6.32 -1.00 -6.15
CA ASP A 45 -7.73 -0.89 -6.51
C ASP A 45 -8.29 0.51 -6.14
N TYR A 46 -7.91 1.04 -4.97
CA TYR A 46 -8.28 2.39 -4.55
C TYR A 46 -7.71 3.45 -5.50
N ASN A 47 -6.41 3.40 -5.80
CA ASN A 47 -5.75 4.37 -6.68
C ASN A 47 -6.36 4.34 -8.09
N ASP A 48 -6.60 3.15 -8.65
CA ASP A 48 -7.18 3.01 -9.98
C ASP A 48 -8.60 3.61 -10.06
N ILE A 49 -9.42 3.39 -9.02
CA ILE A 49 -10.76 3.98 -8.92
C ILE A 49 -10.67 5.50 -8.79
N LYS A 50 -9.77 6.00 -7.93
CA LYS A 50 -9.56 7.43 -7.73
C LYS A 50 -9.13 8.13 -9.02
N ASP A 51 -8.16 7.56 -9.73
CA ASP A 51 -7.65 8.12 -10.98
C ASP A 51 -8.74 8.15 -12.05
N SER A 52 -9.50 7.06 -12.17
CA SER A 52 -10.63 6.97 -13.09
C SER A 52 -11.70 8.03 -12.78
N ALA A 53 -12.05 8.21 -11.50
CA ALA A 53 -13.00 9.23 -11.07
C ALA A 53 -12.49 10.65 -11.36
N THR A 54 -11.21 10.91 -11.10
CA THR A 54 -10.56 12.21 -11.36
C THR A 54 -10.63 12.59 -12.84
N VAL A 55 -10.38 11.63 -13.74
CA VAL A 55 -10.50 11.85 -15.19
C VAL A 55 -11.94 12.20 -15.57
N LEU A 56 -12.93 11.46 -15.05
CA LEU A 56 -14.34 11.72 -15.32
C LEU A 56 -14.78 13.10 -14.79
N LEU A 57 -14.33 13.46 -13.58
CA LEU A 57 -14.60 14.76 -12.98
C LEU A 57 -13.92 15.90 -13.75
N GLY A 58 -12.73 15.69 -14.30
CA GLY A 58 -12.08 16.66 -15.18
C GLY A 58 -12.87 16.91 -16.46
N ILE A 59 -13.41 15.85 -17.08
CA ILE A 59 -14.28 15.97 -18.26
C ILE A 59 -15.58 16.70 -17.89
N TYR A 60 -16.17 16.37 -16.73
CA TYR A 60 -17.36 17.05 -16.22
C TYR A 60 -17.10 18.56 -16.01
N ALA A 61 -16.02 18.90 -15.32
CA ALA A 61 -15.63 20.27 -15.02
C ALA A 61 -15.47 21.09 -16.31
N ALA A 62 -14.77 20.53 -17.32
CA ALA A 62 -14.61 21.17 -18.62
C ALA A 62 -15.94 21.42 -19.34
N ASN A 63 -16.88 20.47 -19.28
CA ASN A 63 -18.20 20.59 -19.91
C ASN A 63 -19.16 21.55 -19.18
N GLN A 64 -18.92 21.82 -17.90
CA GLN A 64 -19.75 22.70 -17.09
C GLN A 64 -19.11 24.07 -16.85
N GLU A 65 -17.93 24.32 -17.42
CA GLU A 65 -17.13 25.54 -17.22
C GLU A 65 -16.86 25.84 -15.73
N VAL A 66 -16.75 24.78 -14.92
CA VAL A 66 -16.36 24.88 -13.50
C VAL A 66 -14.94 24.34 -13.31
N THR A 67 -14.35 24.67 -12.18
CA THR A 67 -13.06 24.10 -11.78
C THR A 67 -13.21 22.66 -11.32
N ILE A 68 -12.11 21.91 -11.36
CA ILE A 68 -12.09 20.55 -10.83
C ILE A 68 -12.40 20.52 -9.33
N ALA A 69 -11.95 21.53 -8.55
CA ALA A 69 -12.25 21.63 -7.13
C ALA A 69 -13.76 21.74 -6.85
N GLU A 70 -14.48 22.57 -7.62
CA GLU A 70 -15.94 22.69 -7.53
C GLU A 70 -16.65 21.40 -7.93
N ALA A 71 -16.09 20.64 -8.89
CA ALA A 71 -16.62 19.32 -9.23
C ALA A 71 -16.44 18.32 -8.08
N TYR A 72 -15.29 18.32 -7.40
CA TYR A 72 -15.05 17.48 -6.23
C TYR A 72 -16.03 17.79 -5.09
N GLU A 73 -16.21 19.06 -4.77
CA GLU A 73 -17.18 19.51 -3.75
C GLU A 73 -18.61 19.07 -4.12
N LYS A 74 -18.99 19.22 -5.38
CA LYS A 74 -20.32 18.84 -5.87
C LYS A 74 -20.63 17.35 -5.72
N PHE A 75 -19.64 16.49 -5.91
CA PHE A 75 -19.81 15.04 -5.84
C PHE A 75 -19.40 14.46 -4.48
N ASP A 76 -19.15 15.31 -3.48
CA ASP A 76 -18.70 14.93 -2.14
C ASP A 76 -17.44 14.03 -2.19
N VAL A 77 -16.57 14.31 -3.16
CA VAL A 77 -15.29 13.61 -3.30
C VAL A 77 -14.26 14.41 -2.51
N PRO A 78 -13.57 13.79 -1.52
CA PRO A 78 -12.49 14.47 -0.82
C PRO A 78 -11.44 14.92 -1.84
N SER A 79 -11.13 16.21 -1.85
CA SER A 79 -10.03 16.74 -2.65
C SER A 79 -8.66 16.33 -2.10
N ASP A 80 -8.63 15.80 -0.88
CA ASP A 80 -7.42 15.38 -0.19
C ASP A 80 -6.89 14.07 -0.81
N ASP A 81 -5.87 14.21 -1.65
CA ASP A 81 -4.54 13.60 -1.38
C ASP A 81 -3.51 14.70 -1.12
#